data_AF-A0A6A0A869-F1
#
_entry.id   AF-A0A6A0A869-F1
#
_cell.length_a   1.000
_cell.length_b   1.000
_cell.length_c   1.000
_cell.angle_alpha   90.00
_cell.angle_beta   90.00
_cell.angle_gamma   90.00
#
_symmetry.space_group_name_H-M   'P 1'
#
loop_
_entity.id
_entity.type
_entity.pdbx_description
1 polymer ?
#
loop_
_entity_poly.entity_id
_entity_poly.type
_entity_poly.pdbx_seq_one_letter_code
_entity_poly.pdbx_strand_id
1 'polypeptide(L)'
;MSNVNALDAALAGAVNKEPALQPFASLLPDLYRHEAFATDLELFLGKDWRAACPPSPQVLKYTQHLAQLAAEQPTLLLAHSFTQHLAVLSGGQIIKRAARKKLRLAEQEGTAAYEYKMVAEHKAAFAFNNDIISSFRIGWGPFLK
;
A
#
# COMPACT_ATOMS: atom_id res chain seq x y z
N MET A 1 -0.70 8.41 -16.03
CA MET A 1 -0.88 7.61 -14.80
C MET A 1 -0.57 8.50 -13.61
N SER A 2 -1.45 8.60 -12.61
CA SER A 2 -1.19 9.40 -11.41
C SER A 2 -0.21 8.67 -10.49
N ASN A 3 0.84 9.31 -9.98
CA ASN A 3 1.85 8.65 -9.14
C ASN A 3 1.28 7.96 -7.88
N VAL A 4 0.11 8.41 -7.41
CA VAL A 4 -0.57 7.89 -6.22
C VAL A 4 -0.96 6.40 -6.35
N ASN A 5 -1.03 5.85 -7.57
CA ASN A 5 -1.39 4.44 -7.79
C ASN A 5 -0.27 3.57 -8.36
N ALA A 6 1.00 4.03 -8.36
CA ALA A 6 2.07 3.35 -9.08
C ALA A 6 2.31 1.89 -8.64
N LEU A 7 2.29 1.64 -7.32
CA LEU A 7 2.44 0.29 -6.76
C LEU A 7 1.24 -0.61 -7.09
N ASP A 8 0.02 -0.09 -6.86
CA ASP A 8 -1.23 -0.80 -7.14
C ASP A 8 -1.32 -1.19 -8.63
N ALA A 9 -0.97 -0.27 -9.52
CA ALA A 9 -0.94 -0.52 -10.97
C ALA A 9 0.15 -1.52 -11.37
N ALA A 10 1.34 -1.44 -10.77
CA ALA A 10 2.43 -2.37 -11.01
C ALA A 10 2.04 -3.80 -10.58
N LEU A 11 1.44 -3.96 -9.40
CA LEU A 11 0.95 -5.24 -8.88
C LEU A 11 -0.16 -5.82 -9.76
N ALA A 12 -1.16 -5.01 -10.14
CA ALA A 12 -2.23 -5.46 -11.04
C ALA A 12 -1.69 -5.97 -12.39
N GLY A 13 -0.68 -5.30 -12.95
CA GLY A 13 -0.01 -5.75 -14.16
C GLY A 13 0.84 -7.02 -13.96
N ALA A 14 1.51 -7.13 -12.81
CA ALA A 14 2.41 -8.23 -12.48
C ALA A 14 1.67 -9.55 -12.25
N VAL A 15 0.49 -9.53 -11.62
CA VAL A 15 -0.35 -10.72 -11.38
C VAL A 15 -0.62 -11.50 -12.67
N ASN A 16 -0.86 -10.79 -13.78
CA ASN A 16 -1.14 -11.41 -15.07
C ASN A 16 0.10 -12.02 -15.75
N LYS A 17 1.30 -11.62 -15.34
CA LYS A 17 2.58 -12.02 -15.96
C LYS A 17 3.33 -13.05 -15.13
N GLU A 18 3.07 -13.10 -13.82
CA GLU A 18 3.83 -13.89 -12.86
C GLU A 18 2.90 -14.87 -12.12
N PRO A 19 2.90 -16.16 -12.49
CA PRO A 19 2.08 -17.19 -11.83
C PRO A 19 2.28 -17.26 -10.31
N ALA A 20 3.48 -16.95 -9.80
CA ALA A 20 3.75 -16.94 -8.36
C ALA A 20 2.94 -15.88 -7.58
N LEU A 21 2.38 -14.87 -8.26
CA LEU A 21 1.54 -13.83 -7.65
C LEU A 21 0.05 -14.18 -7.65
N GLN A 22 -0.38 -15.22 -8.38
CA GLN A 22 -1.79 -15.62 -8.48
C GLN A 22 -2.47 -15.89 -7.13
N PRO A 23 -1.82 -16.53 -6.13
CA PRO A 23 -2.42 -16.74 -4.81
C PRO A 23 -2.83 -15.44 -4.08
N PHE A 24 -2.26 -14.30 -4.47
CA PHE A 24 -2.52 -12.99 -3.86
C PHE A 24 -3.51 -12.15 -4.66
N ALA A 25 -3.88 -12.56 -5.87
CA ALA A 25 -4.65 -11.75 -6.82
C ALA A 25 -5.98 -11.25 -6.23
N SER A 26 -6.67 -12.09 -5.44
CA SER A 26 -7.93 -11.76 -4.78
C SER A 26 -7.77 -10.80 -3.61
N LEU A 27 -6.60 -10.79 -2.95
CA LEU A 27 -6.33 -9.95 -1.77
C LEU A 27 -5.89 -8.53 -2.15
N LEU A 28 -5.19 -8.37 -3.27
CA LEU A 28 -4.58 -7.10 -3.65
C LEU A 28 -5.58 -5.93 -3.79
N PRO A 29 -6.77 -6.10 -4.42
CA PRO A 29 -7.75 -5.01 -4.52
C PRO A 29 -8.17 -4.45 -3.17
N ASP A 30 -8.36 -5.30 -2.16
CA ASP A 30 -8.75 -4.87 -0.81
C ASP A 30 -7.61 -4.21 -0.04
N LEU A 31 -6.36 -4.43 -0.48
CA LEU A 31 -5.18 -3.77 0.08
C LEU A 31 -4.95 -2.39 -0.52
N TYR A 32 -5.26 -2.18 -1.81
CA TYR A 32 -5.03 -0.91 -2.51
C TYR A 32 -5.56 0.31 -1.74
N ARG A 33 -4.71 1.33 -1.63
CA ARG A 33 -4.98 2.54 -0.85
C ARG A 33 -5.06 3.80 -1.70
N HIS A 34 -4.79 3.73 -3.00
CA HIS A 34 -4.71 4.94 -3.84
C HIS A 34 -6.01 5.77 -3.86
N GLU A 35 -7.19 5.14 -3.86
CA GLU A 35 -8.47 5.85 -3.76
C GLU A 35 -8.64 6.52 -2.40
N ALA A 36 -8.29 5.81 -1.33
CA ALA A 36 -8.36 6.35 0.03
C ALA A 36 -7.42 7.56 0.22
N PHE A 37 -6.22 7.51 -0.36
CA PHE A 37 -5.32 8.66 -0.42
C PHE A 37 -5.89 9.81 -1.24
N ALA A 38 -6.54 9.53 -2.38
CA ALA A 38 -7.17 10.57 -3.19
C ALA A 38 -8.28 11.30 -2.44
N THR A 39 -9.11 10.57 -1.68
CA THR A 39 -10.14 11.14 -0.81
C THR A 39 -9.55 12.06 0.26
N ASP A 40 -8.49 11.60 0.95
CA ASP A 40 -7.83 12.42 1.98
C ASP A 40 -7.17 13.67 1.37
N LEU A 41 -6.49 13.53 0.22
CA LEU A 41 -5.84 14.64 -0.47
C LEU A 41 -6.83 15.68 -0.99
N GLU A 42 -7.98 15.25 -1.49
CA GLU A 42 -9.05 16.16 -1.91
C GLU A 42 -9.62 16.97 -0.74
N LEU A 43 -9.77 16.34 0.44
CA LEU A 43 -10.19 17.06 1.64
C LEU A 43 -9.14 18.12 2.07
N PHE A 44 -7.86 17.76 2.07
CA PHE A 44 -6.80 18.63 2.59
C PHE A 44 -6.36 19.73 1.62
N LEU A 45 -6.39 19.47 0.31
CA LEU A 45 -5.81 20.33 -0.72
C LEU A 45 -6.83 20.80 -1.77
N GLY A 46 -8.08 20.34 -1.68
CA GLY A 46 -9.17 20.66 -2.61
C GLY A 46 -9.21 19.75 -3.85
N LYS A 47 -10.19 19.98 -4.72
CA LYS A 47 -10.44 19.18 -5.93
C LYS A 47 -9.24 19.11 -6.88
N ASP A 48 -8.43 20.17 -6.91
CA ASP A 48 -7.24 20.28 -7.74
C ASP A 48 -5.96 19.82 -7.02
N TRP A 49 -6.07 18.96 -6.00
CA TRP A 49 -4.95 18.49 -5.18
C TRP A 49 -3.77 17.93 -5.98
N ARG A 50 -4.02 17.37 -7.17
CA ARG A 50 -2.97 16.85 -8.06
C ARG A 50 -2.04 17.94 -8.57
N ALA A 51 -2.58 19.13 -8.83
CA ALA A 51 -1.79 20.30 -9.21
C ALA A 51 -1.09 20.90 -7.98
N ALA A 52 -1.75 20.88 -6.81
CA ALA A 52 -1.21 21.40 -5.56
C ALA A 52 -0.10 20.53 -4.96
N CYS A 53 -0.06 19.23 -5.28
CA CYS A 53 0.90 18.26 -4.74
C CYS A 53 1.58 17.46 -5.87
N PRO A 54 2.49 18.09 -6.63
CA PRO A 54 3.28 17.38 -7.63
C PRO A 54 4.23 16.37 -6.95
N PRO A 55 4.59 15.26 -7.62
CA PRO A 55 5.50 14.28 -7.08
C PRO A 55 6.88 14.89 -6.82
N SER A 56 7.47 14.56 -5.67
CA SER A 56 8.87 14.91 -5.41
C SER A 56 9.82 14.08 -6.29
N PRO A 57 11.09 14.50 -6.47
CA PRO A 57 12.10 13.68 -7.14
C PRO A 57 12.24 12.28 -6.54
N GLN A 58 12.03 12.12 -5.23
CA GLN A 58 12.08 10.83 -4.54
C GLN A 58 10.88 9.95 -4.91
N VAL A 59 9.69 10.52 -4.99
CA VAL A 59 8.49 9.80 -5.46
C VAL A 59 8.71 9.34 -6.90
N LEU A 60 9.23 10.20 -7.78
CA LEU A 60 9.52 9.82 -9.17
C LEU A 60 10.55 8.68 -9.28
N LYS A 61 11.63 8.74 -8.50
CA LYS A 61 12.61 7.64 -8.43
C LYS A 61 11.97 6.34 -7.95
N TYR A 62 11.10 6.42 -6.95
CA TYR A 62 10.39 5.26 -6.44
C TYR A 62 9.43 4.66 -7.47
N THR A 63 8.63 5.48 -8.17
CA THR A 63 7.72 4.98 -9.21
C THR A 63 8.47 4.38 -10.40
N GLN A 64 9.61 4.95 -10.78
CA GLN A 64 10.50 4.36 -11.80
C GLN A 64 11.05 3.00 -11.35
N HIS A 65 11.48 2.88 -10.09
CA HIS A 65 11.95 1.61 -9.55
C HIS A 65 10.85 0.53 -9.55
N LEU A 66 9.63 0.89 -9.16
CA LEU A 66 8.48 -0.03 -9.23
C LEU A 66 8.20 -0.49 -10.67
N ALA A 67 8.31 0.41 -11.65
CA ALA A 67 8.14 0.06 -13.06
C ALA A 67 9.24 -0.91 -13.53
N GLN A 68 10.50 -0.71 -13.09
CA GLN A 68 11.60 -1.62 -13.38
C GLN A 68 11.35 -3.01 -12.76
N LEU A 69 10.95 -3.07 -11.49
CA LEU A 69 10.60 -4.34 -10.83
C LEU A 69 9.46 -5.05 -11.54
N ALA A 70 8.42 -4.33 -11.97
CA ALA A 70 7.31 -4.92 -12.72
C ALA A 70 7.75 -5.57 -14.04
N ALA A 71 8.84 -5.10 -14.64
CA ALA A 71 9.38 -5.63 -15.89
C ALA A 71 10.39 -6.78 -15.67
N GLU A 72 11.24 -6.66 -14.65
CA GLU A 72 12.40 -7.55 -14.46
C GLU A 72 12.16 -8.59 -13.37
N GLN A 73 11.50 -8.22 -12.28
CA GLN A 73 11.38 -9.02 -11.05
C GLN A 73 10.00 -8.79 -10.38
N PRO A 74 8.89 -9.16 -11.04
CA PRO A 74 7.54 -8.80 -10.62
C PRO A 74 7.18 -9.31 -9.21
N THR A 75 7.75 -10.44 -8.78
CA THR A 75 7.55 -10.99 -7.42
C THR A 75 8.01 -10.04 -6.31
N LEU A 76 9.03 -9.20 -6.56
CA LEU A 76 9.55 -8.26 -5.56
C LEU A 76 8.58 -7.10 -5.26
N LEU A 77 7.60 -6.84 -6.13
CA LEU A 77 6.55 -5.86 -5.85
C LEU A 77 5.72 -6.23 -4.61
N LEU A 78 5.60 -7.53 -4.32
CA LEU A 78 4.89 -8.02 -3.14
C LEU A 78 5.58 -7.57 -1.85
N ALA A 79 6.92 -7.47 -1.84
CA ALA A 79 7.67 -6.97 -0.68
C ALA A 79 7.33 -5.50 -0.39
N HIS A 80 7.23 -4.66 -1.43
CA HIS A 80 6.82 -3.26 -1.28
C HIS A 80 5.40 -3.11 -0.73
N SER A 81 4.47 -3.89 -1.29
CA SER A 81 3.08 -3.95 -0.81
C SER A 81 3.03 -4.40 0.66
N PHE A 82 3.73 -5.48 0.99
CA PHE A 82 3.82 -5.99 2.36
C PHE A 82 4.33 -4.93 3.34
N THR A 83 5.46 -4.28 3.04
CA THR A 83 6.02 -3.22 3.90
C THR A 83 5.04 -2.07 4.11
N GLN A 84 4.39 -1.59 3.03
CA GLN A 84 3.45 -0.48 3.10
C GLN A 84 2.22 -0.82 3.94
N HIS A 85 1.60 -1.98 3.70
CA HIS A 85 0.39 -2.38 4.42
C HIS A 85 0.68 -2.80 5.87
N LEU A 86 1.83 -3.43 6.14
CA LEU A 86 2.24 -3.76 7.52
C LEU A 86 2.37 -2.50 8.37
N ALA A 87 2.94 -1.41 7.84
CA ALA A 87 3.06 -0.14 8.55
C ALA A 87 1.68 0.44 8.94
N VAL A 88 0.70 0.38 8.03
CA VAL A 88 -0.65 0.89 8.29
C VAL A 88 -1.44 -0.04 9.23
N LEU A 89 -1.29 -1.36 9.11
CA LEU A 89 -2.00 -2.33 9.94
C LEU A 89 -1.45 -2.43 11.37
N SER A 90 -0.15 -2.20 11.56
CA SER A 90 0.51 -2.27 12.88
C SER A 90 0.40 -0.94 13.65
N GLY A 91 0.80 0.17 13.02
CA GLY A 91 0.92 1.49 13.66
C GLY A 91 -0.07 2.53 13.16
N GLY A 92 -0.76 2.26 12.04
CA GLY A 92 -1.63 3.25 11.39
C GLY A 92 -2.77 3.76 12.27
N GLN A 93 -3.27 2.96 13.21
CA GLN A 93 -4.31 3.40 14.15
C GLN A 93 -3.79 4.46 15.13
N ILE A 94 -2.52 4.40 15.54
CA ILE A 94 -1.90 5.42 16.40
C ILE A 94 -1.76 6.73 15.60
N ILE A 95 -1.24 6.64 14.37
CA ILE A 95 -1.07 7.79 13.48
C ILE A 95 -2.42 8.45 13.19
N LYS A 96 -3.43 7.65 12.84
CA LYS A 96 -4.82 8.09 12.62
C LYS A 96 -5.37 8.86 13.81
N ARG A 97 -5.28 8.31 15.03
CA ARG A 97 -5.76 8.97 16.26
C ARG A 97 -5.03 10.29 16.51
N ALA A 98 -3.70 10.30 16.33
CA ALA A 98 -2.89 11.50 16.49
C ALA A 98 -3.26 12.58 15.46
N ALA A 99 -3.45 12.21 14.20
CA ALA A 99 -3.84 13.11 13.12
C ALA A 99 -5.22 13.73 13.39
N ARG A 100 -6.23 12.92 13.70
CA ARG A 100 -7.59 13.40 14.03
C ARG A 100 -7.59 14.38 15.19
N LYS A 101 -6.87 14.06 16.26
CA LYS A 101 -6.76 14.94 17.43
C LYS A 101 -6.07 16.26 17.09
N LYS A 102 -4.94 16.21 16.40
CA LYS A 102 -4.11 17.40 16.10
C LYS A 102 -4.79 18.33 15.10
N LEU A 103 -5.46 17.76 14.09
CA LEU A 103 -6.11 18.50 13.02
C LEU A 103 -7.60 18.77 13.27
N ARG A 104 -8.16 18.30 14.40
CA ARG A 104 -9.58 18.44 14.78
C ARG A 104 -10.54 17.93 13.70
N LEU A 105 -10.22 16.77 13.12
CA LEU A 105 -11.00 16.14 12.05
C LEU A 105 -12.29 15.52 12.60
N ALA A 106 -13.34 15.53 11.78
CA ALA A 106 -14.55 14.76 12.04
C ALA A 106 -14.27 13.23 12.07
N GLU A 107 -15.16 12.45 12.65
CA GLU A 107 -14.93 11.02 12.92
C GLU A 107 -14.65 10.13 11.69
N GLN A 108 -14.90 10.62 10.47
CA GLN A 108 -14.76 9.85 9.23
C GLN A 108 -14.03 10.60 8.10
N GLU A 109 -13.35 11.71 8.42
CA GLU A 109 -12.69 12.55 7.42
C GLU A 109 -11.17 12.60 7.60
N GLY A 110 -10.45 12.71 6.49
CA GLY A 110 -9.02 13.04 6.46
C GLY A 110 -8.07 11.94 6.96
N THR A 111 -8.57 10.70 7.11
CA THR A 111 -7.76 9.54 7.46
C THR A 111 -8.22 8.26 6.76
N ALA A 112 -8.89 8.35 5.62
CA ALA A 112 -9.38 7.20 4.86
C ALA A 112 -8.26 6.23 4.51
N ALA A 113 -7.04 6.72 4.24
CA ALA A 113 -5.87 5.89 3.94
C ALA A 113 -5.49 4.90 5.07
N TYR A 114 -5.94 5.17 6.31
CA TYR A 114 -5.69 4.34 7.49
C TYR A 114 -6.85 3.39 7.83
N GLU A 115 -7.95 3.44 7.07
CA GLU A 115 -9.12 2.60 7.28
C GLU A 115 -9.06 1.36 6.37
N TYR A 116 -9.13 0.17 6.98
CA TYR A 116 -9.36 -1.08 6.27
C TYR A 116 -10.75 -1.60 6.64
N LYS A 117 -11.56 -1.94 5.62
CA LYS A 117 -12.91 -2.46 5.86
C LYS A 117 -12.90 -3.83 6.55
N MET A 118 -11.88 -4.66 6.30
CA MET A 118 -11.80 -6.04 6.83
C MET A 118 -10.52 -6.29 7.65
N VAL A 119 -10.40 -5.66 8.82
CA VAL A 119 -9.19 -5.77 9.67
C VAL A 119 -8.92 -7.20 10.14
N ALA A 120 -9.95 -8.01 10.41
CA ALA A 120 -9.80 -9.40 10.89
C ALA A 120 -9.31 -10.35 9.78
N GLU A 121 -9.92 -10.30 8.59
CA GLU A 121 -9.49 -11.07 7.42
C GLU A 121 -8.13 -10.60 6.88
N HIS A 122 -7.82 -9.30 6.93
CA HIS A 122 -6.52 -8.80 6.48
C HIS A 122 -5.39 -9.16 7.46
N LYS A 123 -5.63 -9.15 8.77
CA LYS A 123 -4.66 -9.68 9.75
C LYS A 123 -4.47 -11.18 9.58
N ALA A 124 -5.54 -11.93 9.34
CA ALA A 124 -5.47 -13.36 9.08
C ALA A 124 -4.76 -13.65 7.75
N ALA A 125 -5.00 -12.88 6.68
CA ALA A 125 -4.32 -13.00 5.40
C ALA A 125 -2.83 -12.65 5.49
N PHE A 126 -2.45 -11.66 6.30
CA PHE A 126 -1.03 -11.36 6.58
C PHE A 126 -0.38 -12.43 7.47
N ALA A 127 -1.10 -12.97 8.46
CA ALA A 127 -0.62 -14.08 9.30
C ALA A 127 -0.48 -15.40 8.50
N PHE A 128 -1.43 -15.70 7.62
CA PHE A 128 -1.39 -16.83 6.67
C PHE A 128 -0.26 -16.63 5.64
N ASN A 129 0.00 -15.39 5.24
CA ASN A 129 1.11 -15.06 4.35
C ASN A 129 2.48 -15.04 5.02
N ASN A 130 2.61 -15.12 6.36
CA ASN A 130 3.94 -15.40 6.93
C ASN A 130 4.44 -16.78 6.51
N ASP A 131 3.56 -17.78 6.34
CA ASP A 131 3.93 -19.08 5.79
C ASP A 131 4.28 -19.01 4.29
N ILE A 132 3.59 -18.16 3.52
CA ILE A 132 3.93 -17.96 2.10
C ILE A 132 5.21 -17.13 1.94
N ILE A 133 5.40 -16.06 2.69
CA ILE A 133 6.61 -15.22 2.71
C ILE A 133 7.82 -16.02 3.21
N SER A 134 7.64 -16.94 4.17
CA SER A 134 8.69 -17.88 4.57
C SER A 134 8.91 -19.01 3.56
N SER A 135 7.90 -19.33 2.72
CA SER A 135 8.03 -20.26 1.59
C SER A 135 8.77 -19.64 0.38
N PHE A 136 8.65 -18.32 0.19
CA PHE A 136 9.60 -17.57 -0.63
C PHE A 136 10.95 -17.70 0.09
N ARG A 137 11.92 -18.40 -0.51
CA ARG A 137 13.31 -18.55 -0.01
C ARG A 137 14.08 -17.22 -0.02
N ILE A 138 13.45 -16.16 0.43
CA ILE A 138 14.01 -14.85 0.64
C ILE A 138 14.27 -14.80 2.14
N GLY A 139 15.54 -14.72 2.54
CA GLY A 139 15.97 -14.89 3.93
C GLY A 139 15.52 -13.76 4.87
N TRP A 140 14.25 -13.76 5.27
CA TRP A 140 13.65 -12.75 6.15
C TRP A 140 13.83 -13.02 7.66
N GLY A 141 14.42 -14.17 8.04
CA GLY A 141 14.57 -14.63 9.43
C GLY A 141 15.16 -13.62 10.45
N PRO A 142 16.05 -12.67 10.06
CA PRO A 142 16.55 -11.67 11.00
C PRO A 142 15.58 -10.52 11.33
N PHE A 143 14.54 -10.29 10.52
CA PHE A 143 13.70 -9.10 10.58
C PHE A 143 12.34 -9.30 11.27
N LEU A 144 12.03 -10.54 11.68
CA LEU A 144 10.74 -10.94 12.27
C LEU A 144 10.85 -11.33 13.75
N LYS A 145 11.91 -10.91 14.45
CA LYS A 145 12.08 -11.11 15.89
C LYS A 145 11.64 -9.91 16.70
#